data_AF-A0A1C4QVU5-F1
#
_entry.id   AF-A0A1C4QVU5-F1
#
_cell.length_a   1.000
_cell.length_b   1.000
_cell.length_c   1.000
_cell.angle_alpha   90.00
_cell.angle_beta   90.00
_cell.angle_gamma   90.00
#
_symmetry.space_group_name_H-M   'P 1'
#
loop_
_entity.id
_entity.type
_entity.pdbx_description
1 polymer ?
#
loop_
_entity_poly.entity_id
_entity_poly.type
_entity_poly.pdbx_seq_one_letter_code
_entity_poly.pdbx_strand_id
1 'polypeptide(L)'
;MITRRLPRPSVSGPLLPADPSAPAPGARRSFALLVTDVLAPAPVLVVLLLVVGWHSGRVAGVAWAVAAATVSVGIPLAVVIGGVRAGRFTDIHVRVRRQRALPLAVAIACAVLCVVLLGPLGAPRELVVLVATIMAGLATGAAITVWWKVSGHTAVTGAATVILVADYGPRLLLVLVPACLVVWSRIVLRDHTPAQTVVGFLVGAAVSCVLFVPLHH
;
A
#
# COMPACT_ATOMS: atom_id res chain seq x y z
N MET A 1 40.75 -31.14 16.64
CA MET A 1 39.93 -30.16 17.40
C MET A 1 38.79 -29.71 16.49
N ILE A 2 37.64 -30.40 16.57
CA ILE A 2 36.51 -30.25 15.65
C ILE A 2 35.47 -29.34 16.31
N THR A 3 35.18 -28.19 15.71
CA THR A 3 34.17 -27.24 16.19
C THR A 3 32.77 -27.76 15.87
N ARG A 4 32.09 -28.31 16.89
CA ARG A 4 30.65 -28.62 16.84
C ARG A 4 29.88 -27.31 16.62
N ARG A 5 29.28 -27.15 15.43
CA ARG A 5 28.24 -26.14 15.20
C ARG A 5 27.02 -26.53 16.04
N LEU A 6 26.63 -25.66 16.97
CA LEU A 6 25.37 -25.80 17.71
C LEU A 6 24.19 -25.76 16.72
N PRO A 7 23.18 -26.63 16.87
CA PRO A 7 22.00 -26.62 16.03
C PRO A 7 21.20 -25.33 16.27
N ARG A 8 20.72 -24.71 15.17
CA ARG A 8 19.80 -23.57 15.24
C ARG A 8 18.48 -24.05 15.86
N PRO A 9 17.89 -23.32 16.83
CA PRO A 9 16.59 -23.67 17.36
C PRO A 9 15.54 -23.59 16.25
N SER A 10 14.79 -24.69 16.09
CA SER A 10 13.63 -24.79 15.22
C SER A 10 12.57 -23.78 15.67
N VAL A 11 12.23 -22.83 14.80
CA VAL A 11 11.15 -21.86 15.04
C VAL A 11 9.81 -22.56 14.85
N SER A 12 9.40 -23.28 15.88
CA SER A 12 8.09 -23.92 16.02
C SER A 12 7.67 -23.82 17.48
N GLY A 13 7.54 -22.58 17.96
CA GLY A 13 6.96 -22.24 19.25
C GLY A 13 5.86 -21.19 19.06
N PRO A 14 4.83 -21.16 19.92
CA PRO A 14 3.82 -20.11 19.92
C PRO A 14 4.47 -18.72 20.04
N LEU A 15 3.83 -17.70 19.45
CA LEU A 15 4.23 -16.29 19.58
C LEU A 15 4.40 -15.96 21.07
N LEU A 16 5.65 -15.96 21.55
CA LEU A 16 5.98 -15.41 22.86
C LEU A 16 5.50 -13.96 22.88
N PRO A 17 4.75 -13.54 23.91
CA PRO A 17 4.46 -12.12 24.14
C PRO A 17 5.75 -11.32 24.01
N ALA A 18 5.65 -10.12 23.42
CA ALA A 18 6.80 -9.23 23.31
C ALA A 18 7.50 -9.13 24.67
N ASP A 19 8.81 -9.38 24.69
CA ASP A 19 9.62 -9.35 25.90
C ASP A 19 9.41 -8.00 26.62
N PRO A 20 8.76 -7.99 27.81
CA PRO A 20 8.47 -6.76 28.53
C PRO A 20 9.74 -6.05 29.04
N SER A 21 10.90 -6.70 28.95
CA SER A 21 12.21 -6.13 29.30
C SER A 21 12.92 -5.46 28.11
N ALA A 22 12.38 -5.54 26.90
CA ALA A 22 12.95 -4.84 25.75
C ALA A 22 12.85 -3.31 25.94
N PRO A 23 13.94 -2.56 25.77
CA PRO A 23 13.90 -1.10 25.93
C PRO A 23 12.90 -0.49 24.95
N ALA A 24 12.07 0.43 25.46
CA ALA A 24 11.08 1.13 24.65
C ALA A 24 11.75 1.73 23.40
N PRO A 25 11.11 1.65 22.22
CA PRO A 25 11.67 2.27 21.03
C PRO A 25 11.90 3.76 21.27
N GLY A 26 13.11 4.25 20.97
CA GLY A 26 13.43 5.66 21.10
C GLY A 26 12.47 6.53 20.26
N ALA A 27 12.21 7.76 20.71
CA ALA A 27 11.19 8.65 20.13
C ALA A 27 11.20 8.72 18.59
N ARG A 28 12.40 8.77 17.98
CA ARG A 28 12.58 8.76 16.52
C ARG A 28 11.99 7.52 15.85
N ARG A 29 12.21 6.33 16.43
CA ARG A 29 11.70 5.06 15.90
C ARG A 29 10.20 4.97 16.09
N SER A 30 9.68 5.39 17.24
CA SER A 30 8.23 5.42 17.52
C SER A 30 7.49 6.34 16.54
N PHE A 31 8.06 7.52 16.24
CA PHE A 31 7.50 8.41 15.23
C PHE A 31 7.53 7.80 13.82
N ALA A 32 8.60 7.10 13.44
CA ALA A 32 8.68 6.40 12.16
C ALA A 32 7.63 5.27 12.04
N LEU A 33 7.30 4.59 13.14
CA LEU A 33 6.20 3.60 13.18
C LEU A 33 4.85 4.27 13.01
N LEU A 34 4.59 5.38 13.70
CA LEU A 34 3.35 6.14 13.53
C LEU A 34 3.16 6.60 12.07
N VAL A 35 4.19 7.20 11.47
CA VAL A 35 4.18 7.61 10.06
C VAL A 35 3.92 6.40 9.16
N THR A 36 4.49 5.24 9.49
CA THR A 36 4.30 4.00 8.74
C THR A 36 2.86 3.54 8.74
N ASP A 37 2.22 3.52 9.91
CA ASP A 37 0.88 2.97 10.06
C ASP A 37 -0.17 3.94 9.50
N VAL A 38 -0.02 5.25 9.76
CA VAL A 38 -0.96 6.28 9.29
C VAL A 38 -0.89 6.48 7.78
N LEU A 39 0.32 6.45 7.21
CA LEU A 39 0.54 6.59 5.77
C LEU A 39 0.81 5.25 5.09
N ALA A 40 0.24 4.18 5.66
CA ALA A 40 0.25 2.87 5.03
C ALA A 40 -0.57 2.90 3.72
N PRO A 41 -0.33 1.95 2.80
CA PRO A 41 -1.05 1.87 1.53
C PRO A 41 -2.58 1.91 1.68
N ALA A 42 -3.15 1.16 2.63
CA ALA A 42 -4.60 1.06 2.78
C ALA A 42 -5.25 2.42 3.16
N PRO A 43 -4.82 3.12 4.24
CA PRO A 43 -5.32 4.46 4.55
C PRO A 43 -5.17 5.46 3.40
N VAL A 44 -4.00 5.50 2.74
CA VAL A 44 -3.75 6.43 1.65
C VAL A 44 -4.66 6.16 0.46
N LEU A 45 -4.85 4.89 0.09
CA LEU A 45 -5.75 4.52 -1.01
C LEU A 45 -7.21 4.83 -0.69
N VAL A 46 -7.67 4.62 0.55
CA VAL A 46 -9.03 4.99 0.97
C VAL A 46 -9.23 6.50 0.87
N VAL A 47 -8.32 7.30 1.41
CA VAL A 47 -8.39 8.77 1.31
C VAL A 47 -8.38 9.21 -0.14
N LEU A 48 -7.49 8.65 -0.97
CA LEU A 48 -7.40 8.98 -2.39
C LEU A 48 -8.71 8.65 -3.12
N LEU A 49 -9.29 7.46 -2.91
CA LEU A 49 -10.59 7.09 -3.49
C LEU A 49 -11.68 8.08 -3.10
N LEU A 50 -11.76 8.48 -1.84
CA LEU A 50 -12.77 9.42 -1.36
C LEU A 50 -12.58 10.82 -1.97
N VAL A 51 -11.34 11.29 -2.08
CA VAL A 51 -10.99 12.59 -2.66
C VAL A 51 -11.30 12.63 -4.17
N VAL A 52 -10.96 11.58 -4.91
CA VAL A 52 -11.32 11.46 -6.34
C VAL A 52 -12.83 11.25 -6.51
N GLY A 53 -13.47 10.49 -5.63
CA GLY A 53 -14.93 10.34 -5.61
C GLY A 53 -15.63 11.67 -5.42
N TRP A 54 -15.15 12.49 -4.49
CA TRP A 54 -15.67 13.84 -4.29
C TRP A 54 -15.47 14.72 -5.52
N HIS A 55 -14.29 14.68 -6.14
CA HIS A 55 -13.99 15.42 -7.37
C HIS A 55 -14.96 15.05 -8.51
N SER A 56 -15.11 13.74 -8.74
CA SER A 56 -15.82 13.18 -9.89
C SER A 56 -17.35 13.32 -9.84
N GLY A 57 -17.94 13.35 -8.64
CA GLY A 57 -19.40 13.28 -8.51
C GLY A 57 -19.94 13.74 -7.16
N ARG A 58 -19.16 14.48 -6.37
CA ARG A 58 -19.53 14.98 -5.03
C ARG A 58 -20.04 13.84 -4.15
N VAL A 59 -21.23 13.97 -3.56
CA VAL A 59 -21.81 12.97 -2.64
C VAL A 59 -22.03 11.63 -3.33
N ALA A 60 -22.55 11.63 -4.57
CA ALA A 60 -22.76 10.40 -5.33
C ALA A 60 -21.43 9.73 -5.67
N GLY A 61 -20.42 10.50 -6.07
CA GLY A 61 -19.07 10.00 -6.32
C GLY A 61 -18.40 9.48 -5.04
N VAL A 62 -18.63 10.10 -3.87
CA VAL A 62 -18.17 9.56 -2.58
C VAL A 62 -18.85 8.22 -2.25
N ALA A 63 -20.14 8.04 -2.54
CA ALA A 63 -20.80 6.76 -2.35
C ALA A 63 -20.15 5.66 -3.21
N TRP A 64 -19.84 5.96 -4.47
CA TRP A 64 -19.08 5.06 -5.34
C TRP A 64 -17.67 4.79 -4.82
N ALA A 65 -16.98 5.80 -4.30
CA ALA A 65 -15.66 5.65 -3.71
C ALA A 65 -15.66 4.79 -2.46
N VAL A 66 -16.70 4.89 -1.61
CA VAL A 66 -16.88 4.02 -0.44
C VAL A 66 -17.10 2.58 -0.89
N ALA A 67 -17.96 2.35 -1.89
CA ALA A 67 -18.18 1.01 -2.44
C ALA A 67 -16.88 0.43 -3.01
N ALA A 68 -16.15 1.23 -3.79
CA ALA A 68 -14.86 0.85 -4.36
C ALA A 68 -13.85 0.51 -3.26
N ALA A 69 -13.66 1.40 -2.27
CA ALA A 69 -12.75 1.20 -1.15
C ALA A 69 -13.08 -0.04 -0.34
N THR A 70 -14.37 -0.32 -0.12
CA THR A 70 -14.82 -1.51 0.60
C THR A 70 -14.37 -2.79 -0.12
N VAL A 71 -14.57 -2.84 -1.43
CA VAL A 71 -14.23 -4.02 -2.24
C VAL A 71 -12.72 -4.13 -2.45
N SER A 72 -12.06 -3.05 -2.91
CA SER A 72 -10.66 -3.08 -3.36
C SER A 72 -9.64 -2.95 -2.23
N VAL A 73 -10.02 -2.39 -1.07
CA VAL A 73 -9.12 -2.21 0.08
C VAL A 73 -9.64 -2.95 1.32
N GLY A 74 -10.93 -2.83 1.63
CA GLY A 74 -11.55 -3.42 2.82
C GLY A 74 -11.47 -4.94 2.85
N ILE A 75 -11.88 -5.61 1.76
CA ILE A 75 -11.84 -7.08 1.68
C ILE A 75 -10.39 -7.61 1.78
N PRO A 76 -9.40 -7.14 1.00
CA PRO A 76 -8.02 -7.60 1.14
C PRO A 76 -7.45 -7.36 2.55
N LEU A 77 -7.74 -6.21 3.15
CA LEU A 77 -7.31 -5.89 4.51
C LEU A 77 -7.94 -6.83 5.54
N ALA A 78 -9.24 -7.13 5.41
CA ALA A 78 -9.93 -8.08 6.27
C ALA A 78 -9.32 -9.48 6.17
N VAL A 79 -8.94 -9.92 4.98
CA VAL A 79 -8.23 -11.20 4.77
C VAL A 79 -6.87 -11.20 5.46
N VAL A 80 -6.10 -10.11 5.37
CA VAL A 80 -4.82 -9.99 6.08
C VAL A 80 -5.01 -10.00 7.59
N ILE A 81 -5.95 -9.20 8.12
CA ILE A 81 -6.24 -9.15 9.56
C ILE A 81 -6.72 -10.51 10.07
N GLY A 82 -7.64 -11.17 9.36
CA GLY A 82 -8.11 -12.50 9.70
C GLY A 82 -6.98 -13.54 9.67
N GLY A 83 -6.08 -13.45 8.68
CA GLY A 83 -4.90 -14.29 8.59
C GLY A 83 -3.91 -14.08 9.74
N VAL A 84 -3.71 -12.84 10.20
CA VAL A 84 -2.91 -12.53 11.40
C VAL A 84 -3.57 -13.09 12.66
N ARG A 85 -4.88 -12.87 12.84
CA ARG A 85 -5.62 -13.39 14.00
C ARG A 85 -5.64 -14.92 14.07
N ALA A 86 -5.62 -15.58 12.93
CA ALA A 86 -5.52 -17.04 12.82
C ALA A 86 -4.09 -17.59 12.90
N GLY A 87 -3.08 -16.74 13.14
CA GLY A 87 -1.66 -17.14 13.20
C GLY A 87 -1.04 -17.54 11.85
N ARG A 88 -1.75 -17.31 10.73
CA ARG A 88 -1.28 -17.64 9.37
C ARG A 88 -0.31 -16.59 8.83
N PHE A 89 -0.45 -15.34 9.27
CA PHE A 89 0.43 -14.23 8.91
C PHE A 89 1.13 -13.66 10.15
N THR A 90 2.37 -13.24 9.97
CA THR A 90 3.21 -12.72 11.06
C THR A 90 2.86 -11.29 11.44
N ASP A 91 2.49 -10.46 10.47
CA ASP A 91 2.19 -9.05 10.68
C ASP A 91 1.28 -8.51 9.55
N ILE A 92 0.60 -7.38 9.81
CA ILE A 92 -0.34 -6.76 8.87
C ILE A 92 0.34 -6.23 7.59
N HIS A 93 1.65 -5.99 7.61
CA HIS A 93 2.41 -5.57 6.43
C HIS A 93 2.96 -6.76 5.63
N VAL A 94 2.65 -8.00 6.05
CA VAL A 94 3.00 -9.26 5.40
C VAL A 94 4.48 -9.25 4.95
N ARG A 95 5.38 -8.97 5.90
CA ARG A 95 6.81 -8.77 5.61
C ARG A 95 7.46 -10.03 5.05
N VAL A 96 6.98 -11.21 5.46
CA VAL A 96 7.48 -12.52 5.01
C VAL A 96 7.05 -12.80 3.57
N ARG A 97 8.02 -12.89 2.65
CA ARG A 97 7.78 -13.08 1.20
C ARG A 97 6.87 -14.28 0.88
N ARG A 98 7.03 -15.40 1.60
CA ARG A 98 6.20 -16.61 1.42
C ARG A 98 4.72 -16.40 1.76
N GLN A 99 4.40 -15.42 2.62
CA GLN A 99 3.03 -15.11 3.04
C GLN A 99 2.31 -14.15 2.07
N ARG A 100 3.00 -13.58 1.07
CA ARG A 100 2.47 -12.50 0.23
C ARG A 100 1.59 -12.94 -0.93
N ALA A 101 1.75 -14.18 -1.41
CA ALA A 101 1.08 -14.65 -2.62
C ALA A 101 -0.45 -14.57 -2.48
N LEU A 102 -1.01 -15.09 -1.38
CA LEU A 102 -2.45 -15.08 -1.14
C LEU A 102 -3.01 -13.66 -0.95
N PRO A 103 -2.49 -12.80 -0.05
CA PRO A 103 -2.96 -11.41 0.07
C PRO A 103 -2.90 -10.63 -1.24
N LEU A 104 -1.84 -10.81 -2.03
CA LEU A 104 -1.69 -10.13 -3.31
C LEU A 104 -2.70 -10.63 -4.35
N ALA A 105 -2.91 -11.94 -4.45
CA ALA A 105 -3.89 -12.51 -5.36
C ALA A 105 -5.30 -12.05 -5.02
N VAL A 106 -5.66 -12.01 -3.72
CA VAL A 106 -6.94 -11.48 -3.25
C VAL A 106 -7.08 -9.99 -3.60
N ALA A 107 -6.04 -9.18 -3.35
CA ALA A 107 -6.07 -7.75 -3.69
C ALA A 107 -6.28 -7.51 -5.19
N ILE A 108 -5.59 -8.26 -6.06
CA ILE A 108 -5.76 -8.18 -7.50
C ILE A 108 -7.17 -8.62 -7.91
N ALA A 109 -7.67 -9.74 -7.40
CA ALA A 109 -9.01 -10.23 -7.71
C ALA A 109 -10.11 -9.23 -7.29
N CYS A 110 -9.99 -8.65 -6.09
CA CYS A 110 -10.88 -7.60 -5.61
C CYS A 110 -10.82 -6.35 -6.49
N ALA A 111 -9.63 -5.94 -6.93
CA ALA A 111 -9.49 -4.78 -7.81
C ALA A 111 -10.10 -5.04 -9.20
N VAL A 112 -9.88 -6.22 -9.79
CA VAL A 112 -10.53 -6.64 -11.05
C VAL A 112 -12.04 -6.63 -10.90
N LEU A 113 -12.57 -7.26 -9.85
CA LEU A 113 -14.00 -7.28 -9.57
C LEU A 113 -14.57 -5.86 -9.46
N CYS A 114 -13.86 -4.98 -8.76
CA CYS A 114 -14.28 -3.59 -8.60
C CYS A 114 -14.32 -2.85 -9.94
N VAL A 115 -13.30 -2.97 -10.80
CA VAL A 115 -13.30 -2.37 -12.15
C VAL A 115 -14.44 -2.90 -13.02
N VAL A 116 -14.66 -4.22 -13.02
CA VAL A 116 -15.71 -4.89 -13.81
C VAL A 116 -17.12 -4.45 -13.38
N LEU A 117 -17.32 -4.16 -12.09
CA LEU A 117 -18.61 -3.73 -11.57
C LEU A 117 -18.85 -2.21 -11.70
N LEU A 118 -17.84 -1.38 -11.41
CA LEU A 118 -18.02 0.07 -11.34
C LEU A 118 -18.50 0.68 -12.66
N GLY A 119 -17.92 0.27 -13.79
CA GLY A 119 -18.28 0.82 -15.11
C GLY A 119 -19.75 0.59 -15.48
N PRO A 120 -20.20 -0.69 -15.59
CA PRO A 120 -21.59 -1.01 -15.96
C PRO A 120 -22.64 -0.48 -14.99
N LEU A 121 -22.30 -0.30 -13.71
CA LEU A 121 -23.21 0.23 -12.70
C LEU A 121 -23.30 1.77 -12.70
N GLY A 122 -22.58 2.45 -13.60
CA GLY A 122 -22.68 3.90 -13.78
C GLY A 122 -21.78 4.71 -12.84
N ALA A 123 -20.71 4.12 -12.31
CA ALA A 123 -19.74 4.87 -11.53
C ALA A 123 -18.99 5.90 -12.38
N PRO A 124 -18.54 7.03 -11.79
CA PRO A 124 -17.69 7.99 -12.48
C PRO A 124 -16.44 7.34 -13.08
N ARG A 125 -16.11 7.71 -14.32
CA ARG A 125 -14.97 7.14 -15.06
C ARG A 125 -13.65 7.29 -14.30
N GLU A 126 -13.46 8.42 -13.62
CA GLU A 126 -12.30 8.71 -12.76
C GLU A 126 -12.08 7.63 -11.70
N LEU A 127 -13.15 7.14 -11.05
CA LEU A 127 -13.05 6.06 -10.06
C LEU A 127 -12.71 4.72 -10.70
N VAL A 128 -13.29 4.38 -11.85
CA VAL A 128 -12.97 3.14 -12.58
C VAL A 128 -11.48 3.11 -12.92
N VAL A 129 -10.96 4.21 -13.46
CA VAL A 129 -9.55 4.33 -13.85
C VAL A 129 -8.64 4.41 -12.63
N LEU A 130 -9.06 5.05 -11.53
CA LEU A 130 -8.30 5.01 -10.28
C LEU A 130 -8.12 3.58 -9.78
N VAL A 131 -9.19 2.78 -9.74
CA VAL A 131 -9.10 1.38 -9.31
C VAL A 131 -8.25 0.55 -10.28
N ALA A 132 -8.38 0.78 -11.60
CA ALA A 132 -7.52 0.15 -12.60
C ALA A 132 -6.04 0.55 -12.42
N THR A 133 -5.75 1.79 -12.03
CA THR A 133 -4.41 2.30 -11.73
C THR A 133 -3.83 1.63 -10.49
N ILE A 134 -4.64 1.43 -9.43
CA ILE A 134 -4.25 0.69 -8.23
C ILE A 134 -3.92 -0.76 -8.59
N MET A 135 -4.77 -1.42 -9.39
CA MET A 135 -4.56 -2.79 -9.88
C MET A 135 -3.25 -2.91 -10.67
N ALA A 136 -3.03 -2.00 -11.63
CA ALA A 136 -1.82 -1.96 -12.42
C ALA A 136 -0.58 -1.73 -11.55
N GLY A 137 -0.64 -0.80 -10.60
CA GLY A 137 0.44 -0.55 -9.65
C GLY A 137 0.77 -1.77 -8.79
N LEU A 138 -0.23 -2.51 -8.32
CA LEU A 138 -0.03 -3.78 -7.60
C LEU A 138 0.63 -4.83 -8.49
N ALA A 139 0.15 -5.02 -9.73
CA ALA A 139 0.70 -5.98 -10.68
C ALA A 139 2.15 -5.63 -11.06
N THR A 140 2.43 -4.37 -11.40
CA THR A 140 3.78 -3.87 -11.71
C THR A 140 4.71 -4.01 -10.50
N GLY A 141 4.28 -3.60 -9.32
CA GLY A 141 5.06 -3.74 -8.09
C GLY A 141 5.37 -5.20 -7.75
N ALA A 142 4.41 -6.09 -7.95
CA ALA A 142 4.60 -7.53 -7.79
C ALA A 142 5.63 -8.09 -8.78
N ALA A 143 5.49 -7.75 -10.07
CA ALA A 143 6.41 -8.18 -11.12
C ALA A 143 7.85 -7.74 -10.85
N ILE A 144 8.05 -6.47 -10.46
CA ILE A 144 9.38 -5.95 -10.10
C ILE A 144 9.91 -6.67 -8.85
N THR A 145 9.06 -6.87 -7.83
CA THR A 145 9.45 -7.50 -6.55
C THR A 145 9.84 -8.97 -6.69
N VAL A 146 9.56 -9.63 -7.82
CA VAL A 146 10.13 -10.96 -8.14
C VAL A 146 11.66 -10.89 -8.12
N TRP A 147 12.23 -9.84 -8.71
CA TRP A 147 13.66 -9.66 -8.91
C TRP A 147 14.29 -8.71 -7.89
N TRP A 148 13.60 -7.60 -7.57
CA TRP A 148 14.12 -6.57 -6.69
C TRP A 148 13.01 -5.88 -5.89
N LYS A 149 13.14 -5.87 -4.56
CA LYS A 149 12.09 -5.40 -3.64
C LYS A 149 11.88 -3.89 -3.76
N VAL A 150 10.75 -3.45 -4.30
CA VAL A 150 10.31 -2.04 -4.26
C VAL A 150 9.45 -1.76 -3.03
N SER A 151 9.36 -0.50 -2.61
CA SER A 151 8.50 -0.10 -1.49
C SER A 151 7.08 0.23 -1.96
N GLY A 152 6.10 -0.57 -1.54
CA GLY A 152 4.69 -0.31 -1.84
C GLY A 152 4.16 0.98 -1.21
N HIS A 153 4.70 1.40 -0.06
CA HIS A 153 4.32 2.66 0.58
C HIS A 153 4.71 3.84 -0.32
N THR A 154 5.94 3.85 -0.84
CA THR A 154 6.41 4.96 -1.66
C THR A 154 5.73 4.95 -3.03
N ALA A 155 5.44 3.77 -3.58
CA ALA A 155 4.65 3.63 -4.80
C ALA A 155 3.25 4.23 -4.67
N VAL A 156 2.52 3.92 -3.61
CA VAL A 156 1.19 4.51 -3.39
C VAL A 156 1.27 6.03 -3.22
N THR A 157 2.27 6.57 -2.49
CA THR A 157 2.43 8.03 -2.39
C THR A 157 2.80 8.70 -3.72
N GLY A 158 3.58 8.03 -4.56
CA GLY A 158 3.91 8.52 -5.91
C GLY A 158 2.69 8.57 -6.81
N ALA A 159 1.87 7.52 -6.79
CA ALA A 159 0.60 7.48 -7.49
C ALA A 159 -0.35 8.59 -7.01
N ALA A 160 -0.55 8.68 -5.69
CA ALA A 160 -1.40 9.70 -5.08
C ALA A 160 -0.95 11.13 -5.46
N THR A 161 0.36 11.38 -5.52
CA THR A 161 0.88 12.70 -5.92
C THR A 161 0.46 13.06 -7.34
N VAL A 162 0.64 12.15 -8.31
CA VAL A 162 0.27 12.40 -9.70
C VAL A 162 -1.24 12.60 -9.84
N ILE A 163 -2.04 11.73 -9.24
CA ILE A 163 -3.50 11.76 -9.34
C ILE A 163 -4.05 13.06 -8.73
N LEU A 164 -3.59 13.46 -7.54
CA LEU A 164 -4.06 14.69 -6.90
C LEU A 164 -3.65 15.95 -7.66
N VAL A 165 -2.47 15.95 -8.30
CA VAL A 165 -2.05 17.06 -9.16
C VAL A 165 -2.87 17.11 -10.45
N ALA A 166 -3.27 15.96 -11.00
CA ALA A 166 -4.13 15.90 -12.19
C ALA A 166 -5.54 16.46 -11.90
N ASP A 167 -6.16 16.05 -10.79
CA ASP A 167 -7.51 16.49 -10.41
C ASP A 167 -7.54 17.94 -9.91
N TYR A 168 -6.62 18.33 -9.03
CA TYR A 168 -6.70 19.58 -8.26
C TYR A 168 -5.62 20.61 -8.63
N GLY A 169 -4.75 20.28 -9.59
CA GLY A 169 -3.71 21.15 -10.09
C GLY A 169 -2.40 21.17 -9.27
N PRO A 170 -1.42 21.99 -9.68
CA PRO A 170 -0.04 21.92 -9.19
C PRO A 170 0.13 22.28 -7.71
N ARG A 171 -0.85 22.95 -7.10
CA ARG A 171 -0.82 23.25 -5.64
C ARG A 171 -0.79 21.97 -4.81
N LEU A 172 -1.30 20.86 -5.33
CA LEU A 172 -1.26 19.58 -4.62
C LEU A 172 0.13 18.93 -4.61
N LEU A 173 1.16 19.52 -5.22
CA LEU A 173 2.56 19.12 -4.99
C LEU A 173 2.97 19.18 -3.50
N LEU A 174 2.22 19.90 -2.66
CA LEU A 174 2.36 19.87 -1.20
C LEU A 174 2.29 18.45 -0.60
N VAL A 175 1.64 17.48 -1.28
CA VAL A 175 1.61 16.07 -0.83
C VAL A 175 2.96 15.36 -0.95
N LEU A 176 3.96 15.98 -1.58
CA LEU A 176 5.35 15.51 -1.52
C LEU A 176 5.91 15.58 -0.09
N VAL A 177 5.39 16.46 0.78
CA VAL A 177 5.81 16.54 2.20
C VAL A 177 5.52 15.22 2.94
N PRO A 178 4.28 14.71 2.99
CA PRO A 178 4.02 13.39 3.58
C PRO A 178 4.70 12.25 2.80
N ALA A 179 4.89 12.34 1.49
CA ALA A 179 5.65 11.33 0.74
C ALA A 179 7.11 11.23 1.20
N CYS A 180 7.77 12.37 1.46
CA CYS A 180 9.11 12.43 2.03
C CYS A 180 9.16 11.84 3.45
N LEU A 181 8.11 12.05 4.27
CA LEU A 181 8.00 11.41 5.59
C LEU A 181 7.91 9.89 5.48
N VAL A 182 7.18 9.37 4.48
CA VAL A 182 7.10 7.93 4.19
C VAL A 182 8.48 7.38 3.81
N VAL A 183 9.20 8.05 2.90
CA VAL A 183 10.57 7.64 2.51
C VAL A 183 11.48 7.59 3.74
N TRP A 184 11.46 8.66 4.54
CA TRP A 184 12.24 8.74 5.78
C TRP A 184 11.89 7.61 6.73
N SER A 185 10.61 7.32 6.95
CA SER A 185 10.19 6.26 7.87
C SER A 185 10.68 4.89 7.42
N ARG A 186 10.64 4.60 6.12
CA ARG A 186 11.13 3.33 5.54
C ARG A 186 12.62 3.12 5.76
N ILE A 187 13.41 4.18 5.61
CA ILE A 187 14.87 4.13 5.81
C ILE A 187 15.21 4.01 7.29
N VAL A 188 14.56 4.80 8.16
CA VAL A 188 14.78 4.77 9.62
C VAL A 188 14.43 3.41 10.22
N LEU A 189 13.33 2.81 9.79
CA LEU A 189 12.92 1.46 10.22
C LEU A 189 13.75 0.35 9.57
N ARG A 190 14.65 0.68 8.64
CA ARG A 190 15.47 -0.26 7.87
C ARG A 190 14.64 -1.28 7.08
N ASP A 191 13.43 -0.90 6.70
CA ASP A 191 12.54 -1.73 5.89
C ASP A 191 12.95 -1.76 4.41
N HIS A 192 13.58 -0.68 3.96
CA HIS A 192 14.01 -0.44 2.57
C HIS A 192 15.26 0.44 2.48
N THR A 193 15.97 0.34 1.36
CA THR A 193 17.07 1.25 1.01
C THR A 193 16.55 2.52 0.31
N PRO A 194 17.32 3.62 0.26
CA PRO A 194 16.93 4.82 -0.47
C PRO A 194 16.55 4.54 -1.94
N ALA A 195 17.33 3.72 -2.64
CA ALA A 195 17.04 3.33 -4.02
C ALA A 195 15.68 2.62 -4.16
N GLN A 196 15.35 1.69 -3.24
CA GLN A 196 14.07 0.98 -3.26
C GLN A 196 12.89 1.93 -3.02
N THR A 197 13.08 2.97 -2.21
CA THR A 197 12.04 3.98 -1.95
C THR A 197 11.82 4.90 -3.14
N VAL A 198 12.91 5.39 -3.76
CA VAL A 198 12.85 6.27 -4.96
C VAL A 198 12.21 5.53 -6.13
N VAL A 199 12.69 4.31 -6.43
CA VAL A 199 12.11 3.53 -7.54
C VAL A 199 10.65 3.18 -7.26
N GLY A 200 10.29 2.84 -6.01
CA GLY A 200 8.89 2.64 -5.64
C GLY A 200 8.03 3.86 -5.99
N PHE A 201 8.45 5.06 -5.57
CA PHE A 201 7.75 6.30 -5.88
C PHE A 201 7.59 6.54 -7.38
N LEU A 202 8.69 6.40 -8.14
CA LEU A 202 8.69 6.59 -9.59
C LEU A 202 7.79 5.58 -10.32
N VAL A 203 7.74 4.33 -9.88
CA VAL A 203 6.85 3.31 -10.44
C VAL A 203 5.39 3.71 -10.27
N GLY A 204 5.00 4.10 -9.05
CA GLY A 204 3.62 4.52 -8.78
C GLY A 204 3.22 5.78 -9.56
N ALA A 205 4.13 6.75 -9.62
CA ALA A 205 3.94 7.97 -10.40
C ALA A 205 3.79 7.66 -11.91
N ALA A 206 4.69 6.85 -12.48
CA ALA A 206 4.67 6.49 -13.89
C ALA A 206 3.38 5.73 -14.28
N VAL A 207 2.95 4.75 -13.49
CA VAL A 207 1.70 4.02 -13.73
C VAL A 207 0.50 4.98 -13.72
N SER A 208 0.49 5.93 -12.79
CA SER A 208 -0.59 6.93 -12.70
C SER A 208 -0.56 7.94 -13.84
N CYS A 209 0.63 8.37 -14.27
CA CYS A 209 0.79 9.24 -15.45
C CYS A 209 0.25 8.56 -16.71
N VAL A 210 0.50 7.25 -16.88
CA VAL A 210 0.07 6.51 -18.06
C VAL A 210 -1.44 6.26 -18.06
N LEU A 211 -2.03 5.92 -16.92
CA LEU A 211 -3.41 5.46 -16.86
C LEU A 211 -4.42 6.55 -16.50
N PHE A 212 -4.06 7.45 -15.58
CA PHE A 212 -5.00 8.41 -14.99
C PHE A 212 -4.96 9.79 -15.66
N VAL A 213 -3.77 10.33 -15.94
CA VAL A 213 -3.63 11.68 -16.54
C VAL A 213 -4.36 11.85 -17.88
N PRO A 214 -4.45 10.85 -18.79
CA PRO A 214 -5.21 10.98 -20.03
C PRO A 214 -6.72 11.22 -19.86
N LEU A 215 -7.26 11.19 -18.64
CA LEU A 215 -8.65 11.60 -18.37
C LEU A 215 -8.87 13.12 -18.45
N HIS A 216 -7.81 13.92 -18.28
CA HIS A 216 -7.89 15.38 -18.16
C HIS A 216 -7.55 16.11 -19.46
N HIS A 217 -7.37 15.37 -20.56
CA HIS A 217 -7.14 15.86 -21.92
C HIS A 217 -8.28 15.42 -22.82
#